data_AF-A0A7C1AFE7-F1
#
_entry.id   AF-A0A7C1AFE7-F1
#
_cell.length_a   1.000
_cell.length_b   1.000
_cell.length_c   1.000
_cell.angle_alpha   90.00
_cell.angle_beta   90.00
_cell.angle_gamma   90.00
#
_symmetry.space_group_name_H-M   'P 1'
#
loop_
_entity.id
_entity.type
_entity.pdbx_description
1 polymer ?
#
loop_
_entity_poly.entity_id
_entity_poly.type
_entity_poly.pdbx_seq_one_letter_code
_entity_poly.pdbx_strand_id
1 'polypeptide(L)'
;MAIIVTIVICLLLFLLLGFRLVAYLFRWLEISNRPDYDPPPLDSSPYFSGHLSFAVIRAALLESLSSIIMVALLLSAWLRKLIYRCFRLKSQKLVAKQVSVIVLVPGYLMNDGCMWILRWRLVRDGFTVRVLEPVDKMSSIDNQARRLGEFIDITINGDASLTLIGHSLGGLVCRQYVAKYSHGRPNVHRLITLGTPHRGTRLWSAGIGAVVRDLRPGSSFLVQLEEYSSGQYPPQRLSIASDFDELIIPNENADYPGAEHRRVHLIGHFRLVLSARVYEHIHQFLNKS
;
A
#
# COMPACT_ATOMS: atom_id res chain seq x y z
N MET A 1 -23.83 -28.97 -4.76
CA MET A 1 -22.94 -28.07 -3.98
C MET A 1 -21.53 -28.00 -4.53
N ALA A 2 -20.84 -29.13 -4.77
CA ALA A 2 -19.47 -29.14 -5.32
C ALA A 2 -19.32 -28.41 -6.67
N ILE A 3 -20.25 -28.63 -7.61
CA ILE A 3 -20.21 -27.98 -8.93
C ILE A 3 -20.27 -26.45 -8.83
N ILE A 4 -21.14 -25.91 -7.96
CA ILE A 4 -21.29 -24.47 -7.76
C ILE A 4 -20.01 -23.87 -7.18
N VAL A 5 -19.41 -24.53 -6.18
CA VAL A 5 -18.15 -24.09 -5.57
C VAL A 5 -17.04 -24.07 -6.62
N THR A 6 -16.93 -25.12 -7.45
CA THR A 6 -15.95 -25.16 -8.55
C THR A 6 -16.16 -24.03 -9.54
N ILE A 7 -17.40 -23.75 -9.98
CA ILE A 7 -17.71 -22.66 -10.90
C ILE A 7 -17.30 -21.30 -10.32
N VAL A 8 -17.60 -21.04 -9.04
CA VAL A 8 -17.24 -19.78 -8.38
C VAL A 8 -15.72 -19.63 -8.29
N ILE A 9 -15.00 -20.69 -7.94
CA ILE A 9 -13.52 -20.68 -7.90
C ILE A 9 -12.95 -20.41 -9.29
N CYS A 10 -13.42 -21.10 -10.32
CA CYS A 10 -12.97 -20.90 -11.70
C CYS A 10 -13.24 -19.47 -12.18
N LEU A 11 -14.42 -18.92 -11.89
CA LEU A 11 -14.76 -17.54 -12.24
C LEU A 11 -13.85 -16.55 -11.52
N LEU A 12 -13.60 -16.74 -10.22
CA LEU A 12 -12.70 -15.88 -9.46
C LEU A 12 -11.27 -15.90 -10.03
N LEU A 13 -10.74 -17.10 -10.33
CA LEU A 13 -9.43 -17.24 -10.95
C LEU A 13 -9.37 -16.57 -12.33
N PHE A 14 -10.40 -16.77 -13.15
CA PHE A 14 -10.52 -16.11 -14.45
C PHE A 14 -10.52 -14.58 -14.33
N LEU A 15 -11.30 -14.02 -13.40
CA LEU A 15 -11.35 -12.58 -13.16
C LEU A 15 -10.03 -12.02 -12.65
N LEU A 16 -9.34 -12.73 -11.73
CA LEU A 16 -8.04 -12.31 -11.21
C LEU A 16 -6.96 -12.33 -12.29
N LEU A 17 -6.91 -13.39 -13.10
CA LEU A 17 -5.99 -13.49 -14.23
C LEU A 17 -6.30 -12.45 -15.31
N GLY A 18 -7.58 -12.26 -15.63
CA GLY A 18 -8.04 -11.25 -16.59
C GLY A 18 -7.70 -9.83 -16.14
N PHE A 19 -7.96 -9.48 -14.88
CA PHE A 19 -7.56 -8.20 -14.30
C PHE A 19 -6.06 -7.95 -14.46
N ARG A 20 -5.23 -8.95 -14.13
CA ARG A 20 -3.77 -8.85 -14.27
C ARG A 20 -3.35 -8.66 -15.72
N LEU A 21 -3.88 -9.48 -16.62
CA LEU A 21 -3.59 -9.35 -18.04
C LEU A 21 -3.89 -7.93 -18.53
N VAL A 22 -5.07 -7.39 -18.20
CA VAL A 22 -5.46 -6.03 -18.57
C VAL A 22 -4.54 -4.99 -17.94
N ALA A 23 -4.21 -5.10 -16.65
CA ALA A 23 -3.33 -4.16 -15.97
C ALA A 23 -1.91 -4.15 -16.57
N TYR A 24 -1.35 -5.33 -16.87
CA TYR A 24 -0.03 -5.44 -17.52
C TYR A 24 -0.06 -5.01 -18.98
N LEU A 25 -1.14 -5.27 -19.73
CA LEU A 25 -1.31 -4.75 -21.09
C LEU A 25 -1.35 -3.22 -21.10
N PHE A 26 -2.09 -2.62 -20.17
CA PHE A 26 -2.14 -1.17 -20.02
C PHE A 26 -0.78 -0.61 -19.62
N ARG A 27 -0.10 -1.23 -18.64
CA ARG A 27 1.28 -0.87 -18.28
C ARG A 27 2.21 -0.93 -19.49
N TRP A 28 2.15 -1.99 -20.27
CA TRP A 28 2.98 -2.14 -21.46
C TRP A 28 2.67 -1.07 -22.51
N LEU A 29 1.39 -0.79 -22.76
CA LEU A 29 0.96 0.28 -23.66
C LEU A 29 1.48 1.65 -23.19
N GLU A 30 1.34 1.96 -21.91
CA GLU A 30 1.76 3.23 -21.33
C GLU A 30 3.28 3.42 -21.35
N ILE A 31 4.04 2.36 -21.04
CA ILE A 31 5.51 2.39 -21.09
C ILE A 31 6.00 2.51 -22.54
N SER A 32 5.42 1.75 -23.47
CA SER A 32 5.88 1.72 -24.87
C SER A 32 5.58 3.01 -25.62
N ASN A 33 4.60 3.80 -25.18
CA ASN A 33 4.25 5.09 -25.77
C ASN A 33 4.92 6.30 -25.08
N ARG A 34 5.86 6.07 -24.16
CA ARG A 34 6.61 7.18 -23.53
C ARG A 34 7.61 7.79 -24.52
N PRO A 35 7.71 9.13 -24.62
CA PRO A 35 8.68 9.77 -25.51
C PRO A 35 10.14 9.46 -25.15
N ASP A 36 10.40 9.18 -23.87
CA ASP A 36 11.69 8.84 -23.29
C ASP A 36 11.93 7.31 -23.20
N TYR A 37 11.05 6.50 -23.78
CA TYR A 37 11.21 5.05 -23.74
C TYR A 37 12.24 4.59 -24.76
N ASP A 38 13.37 4.14 -24.23
CA ASP A 38 14.38 3.39 -24.98
C ASP A 38 14.31 1.91 -24.55
N PRO A 39 13.70 1.01 -25.36
CA PRO A 39 13.60 -0.39 -24.99
C PRO A 39 15.01 -1.00 -24.90
N PRO A 40 15.35 -1.69 -23.79
CA PRO A 40 16.63 -2.38 -23.72
C PRO A 40 16.73 -3.40 -24.87
N PRO A 41 17.93 -3.63 -25.43
CA PRO A 41 18.13 -4.66 -26.46
C PRO A 41 17.53 -5.99 -25.99
N LEU A 42 16.82 -6.70 -26.87
CA LEU A 42 16.06 -7.91 -26.54
C LEU A 42 16.90 -8.91 -25.71
N ASP A 43 18.16 -9.11 -26.10
CA ASP A 43 19.08 -10.06 -25.45
C ASP A 43 19.51 -9.63 -24.02
N SER A 44 19.25 -8.38 -23.66
CA SER A 44 19.62 -7.74 -22.39
C SER A 44 18.42 -7.26 -21.56
N SER A 45 17.19 -7.49 -22.04
CA SER A 45 15.99 -7.06 -21.33
C SER A 45 15.87 -7.79 -19.99
N PRO A 46 15.84 -7.06 -18.84
CA PRO A 46 15.69 -7.68 -17.53
C PRO A 46 14.29 -8.29 -17.32
N TYR A 47 13.35 -8.02 -18.23
CA TYR A 47 11.96 -8.45 -18.13
C TYR A 47 11.61 -9.63 -19.06
N PHE A 48 12.13 -9.65 -20.29
CA PHE A 48 11.93 -10.77 -21.22
C PHE A 48 12.99 -10.77 -22.34
N SER A 49 13.87 -11.77 -22.32
CA SER A 49 14.94 -11.95 -23.31
C SER A 49 14.62 -13.03 -24.37
N GLY A 50 13.33 -13.29 -24.62
CA GLY A 50 12.89 -14.37 -25.51
C GLY A 50 12.77 -15.74 -24.83
N HIS A 51 13.25 -15.89 -23.60
CA HIS A 51 13.14 -17.11 -22.80
C HIS A 51 12.40 -16.87 -21.48
N LEU A 52 11.47 -17.77 -21.14
CA LEU A 52 10.81 -17.80 -19.82
C LEU A 52 11.78 -18.37 -18.77
N SER A 53 12.53 -17.48 -18.12
CA SER A 53 13.39 -17.89 -17.01
C SER A 53 12.56 -18.42 -15.82
N PHE A 54 13.16 -19.31 -15.02
CA PHE A 54 12.52 -19.80 -13.80
C PHE A 54 12.13 -18.65 -12.84
N ALA A 55 12.93 -17.57 -12.80
CA ALA A 55 12.63 -16.41 -11.98
C ALA A 55 11.35 -15.69 -12.40
N VAL A 56 11.11 -15.55 -13.71
CA VAL A 56 9.90 -14.93 -14.28
C VAL A 56 8.68 -15.81 -14.03
N ILE A 57 8.79 -17.12 -14.28
CA ILE A 57 7.70 -18.08 -13.99
C ILE A 57 7.34 -18.06 -12.50
N ARG A 58 8.35 -18.13 -11.63
CA ARG A 58 8.17 -18.04 -10.18
C ARG A 58 7.52 -16.72 -9.77
N ALA A 59 7.94 -15.59 -10.34
CA ALA A 59 7.33 -14.30 -10.07
C ALA A 59 5.85 -14.31 -10.46
N ALA A 60 5.50 -14.74 -11.67
CA ALA A 60 4.12 -14.83 -12.14
C ALA A 60 3.23 -15.70 -11.21
N LEU A 61 3.73 -16.88 -10.80
CA LEU A 61 3.04 -17.76 -9.86
C LEU A 61 2.85 -17.10 -8.48
N LEU A 62 3.91 -16.50 -7.92
CA LEU A 62 3.85 -15.82 -6.63
C LEU A 62 2.93 -14.62 -6.65
N GLU A 63 2.89 -13.88 -7.76
CA GLU A 63 1.93 -12.81 -7.96
C GLU A 63 0.52 -13.41 -7.91
N SER A 64 0.22 -14.44 -8.70
CA SER A 64 -1.15 -14.99 -8.79
C SER A 64 -1.62 -15.52 -7.44
N LEU A 65 -0.74 -16.19 -6.71
CA LEU A 65 -0.99 -16.61 -5.33
C LEU A 65 -1.22 -15.41 -4.39
N SER A 66 -0.44 -14.33 -4.54
CA SER A 66 -0.58 -13.12 -3.74
C SER A 66 -1.94 -12.44 -3.94
N SER A 67 -2.47 -12.41 -5.16
CA SER A 67 -3.83 -11.92 -5.42
C SER A 67 -4.91 -12.78 -4.73
N ILE A 68 -4.77 -14.10 -4.78
CA ILE A 68 -5.71 -15.02 -4.11
C ILE A 68 -5.65 -14.80 -2.58
N ILE A 69 -4.46 -14.72 -2.01
CA ILE A 69 -4.26 -14.42 -0.59
C ILE A 69 -4.86 -13.07 -0.23
N MET A 70 -4.65 -12.04 -1.05
CA MET A 70 -5.21 -10.71 -0.83
C MET A 70 -6.74 -10.74 -0.76
N VAL A 71 -7.40 -11.39 -1.72
CA VAL A 71 -8.87 -11.56 -1.71
C VAL A 71 -9.32 -12.30 -0.46
N ALA A 72 -8.66 -13.39 -0.10
CA ALA A 72 -9.00 -14.16 1.11
C ALA A 72 -8.86 -13.31 2.39
N LEU A 73 -7.81 -12.49 2.50
CA LEU A 73 -7.59 -11.59 3.63
C LEU A 73 -8.68 -10.51 3.71
N LEU A 74 -9.04 -9.89 2.59
CA LEU A 74 -10.11 -8.89 2.54
C LEU A 74 -11.47 -9.49 2.93
N LEU A 75 -11.80 -10.68 2.41
CA LEU A 75 -13.03 -11.41 2.72
C LEU A 75 -13.08 -11.85 4.19
N SER A 76 -11.98 -12.40 4.72
CA SER A 76 -11.92 -12.83 6.11
C SER A 76 -12.10 -11.66 7.09
N ALA A 77 -11.52 -10.49 6.80
CA ALA A 77 -11.72 -9.30 7.60
C ALA A 77 -13.16 -8.79 7.55
N TRP A 78 -13.81 -8.84 6.38
CA TRP A 78 -15.23 -8.54 6.24
C TRP A 78 -16.10 -9.51 7.03
N LEU A 79 -15.86 -10.81 6.91
CA LEU A 79 -16.62 -11.86 7.60
C LEU A 79 -16.47 -11.74 9.12
N ARG A 80 -15.24 -11.50 9.60
CA ARG A 80 -14.95 -11.26 11.01
C ARG A 80 -15.76 -10.08 11.57
N LYS A 81 -15.87 -8.99 10.82
CA LYS A 81 -16.65 -7.82 11.24
C LYS A 81 -18.15 -8.09 11.21
N LEU A 82 -18.63 -8.85 10.22
CA LEU A 82 -20.02 -9.29 10.18
C LEU A 82 -20.36 -10.10 11.44
N ILE A 83 -19.51 -11.08 11.79
CA ILE A 83 -19.63 -11.87 13.02
C ILE A 83 -19.60 -10.95 14.25
N TYR A 84 -18.62 -10.06 14.38
CA TYR A 84 -18.57 -9.15 15.54
C TYR A 84 -19.81 -8.28 15.70
N ARG A 85 -20.40 -7.82 14.59
CA ARG A 85 -21.67 -7.06 14.61
C ARG A 85 -22.84 -7.94 15.06
N CYS A 86 -22.95 -9.16 14.52
CA CYS A 86 -24.01 -10.09 14.88
C CYS A 86 -23.94 -10.52 16.36
N PHE A 87 -22.73 -10.68 16.91
CA PHE A 87 -22.52 -11.23 18.25
C PHE A 87 -22.16 -10.18 19.32
N ARG A 88 -22.13 -8.88 19.00
CA ARG A 88 -21.80 -7.76 19.93
C ARG A 88 -20.58 -8.02 20.82
N LEU A 89 -19.54 -8.68 20.31
CA LEU A 89 -18.38 -9.00 21.12
C LEU A 89 -17.63 -7.71 21.48
N LYS A 90 -17.46 -7.44 22.78
CA LYS A 90 -16.67 -6.30 23.27
C LYS A 90 -15.19 -6.56 23.02
N SER A 91 -14.55 -5.68 22.26
CA SER A 91 -13.10 -5.61 22.17
C SER A 91 -12.54 -4.95 23.43
N GLN A 92 -11.64 -5.63 24.14
CA GLN A 92 -10.95 -5.04 25.29
C GLN A 92 -9.90 -4.02 24.81
N LYS A 93 -10.00 -2.78 25.30
CA LYS A 93 -8.93 -1.78 25.17
C LYS A 93 -7.85 -2.08 26.20
N LEU A 94 -6.78 -2.74 25.77
CA LEU A 94 -5.53 -2.76 26.53
C LEU A 94 -4.66 -1.60 26.02
N VAL A 95 -4.57 -0.52 26.80
CA VAL A 95 -3.62 0.57 26.58
C VAL A 95 -2.48 0.38 27.58
N ALA A 96 -1.49 -0.42 27.20
CA ALA A 96 -0.21 -0.41 27.90
C ALA A 96 0.52 0.91 27.59
N LYS A 97 1.37 1.38 28.51
CA LYS A 97 2.26 2.52 28.29
C LYS A 97 3.23 2.14 27.17
N GLN A 98 3.01 2.67 25.96
CA GLN A 98 3.75 2.30 24.76
C GLN A 98 4.67 3.44 24.36
N VAL A 99 5.98 3.14 24.29
CA VAL A 99 7.03 4.12 23.95
C VAL A 99 7.06 4.39 22.44
N SER A 100 6.69 3.41 21.60
CA SER A 100 6.61 3.54 20.15
C SER A 100 5.49 2.67 19.56
N VAL A 101 4.74 3.21 18.61
CA VAL A 101 3.61 2.54 17.95
C VAL A 101 3.74 2.67 16.43
N ILE A 102 3.52 1.55 15.72
CA ILE A 102 3.42 1.51 14.26
C ILE A 102 1.94 1.51 13.86
N VAL A 103 1.55 2.41 12.97
CA VAL A 103 0.21 2.43 12.35
C VAL A 103 0.32 2.03 10.88
N LEU A 104 -0.38 0.95 10.52
CA LEU A 104 -0.52 0.51 9.14
C LEU A 104 -1.77 1.13 8.51
N VAL A 105 -1.61 1.72 7.33
CA VAL A 105 -2.68 2.44 6.62
C VAL A 105 -2.94 1.77 5.26
N PRO A 106 -4.09 1.08 5.10
CA PRO A 106 -4.46 0.38 3.87
C PRO A 106 -4.60 1.28 2.64
N GLY A 107 -4.48 0.67 1.46
CA GLY A 107 -4.70 1.32 0.18
C GLY A 107 -6.16 1.47 -0.25
N TYR A 108 -6.35 1.96 -1.47
CA TYR A 108 -7.64 2.25 -2.08
C TYR A 108 -8.56 1.01 -2.11
N LEU A 109 -9.82 1.17 -1.66
CA LEU A 109 -10.83 0.11 -1.51
C LEU A 109 -10.47 -1.09 -0.61
N MET A 110 -9.29 -1.09 0.02
CA MET A 110 -8.86 -2.16 0.91
C MET A 110 -9.47 -2.03 2.31
N ASN A 111 -9.30 -3.05 3.16
CA ASN A 111 -9.64 -3.01 4.59
C ASN A 111 -8.43 -3.45 5.43
N ASP A 112 -8.54 -3.40 6.76
CA ASP A 112 -7.49 -3.83 7.69
C ASP A 112 -6.90 -5.22 7.41
N GLY A 113 -7.68 -6.13 6.80
CA GLY A 113 -7.26 -7.49 6.45
C GLY A 113 -6.05 -7.54 5.53
N CYS A 114 -5.92 -6.61 4.58
CA CYS A 114 -4.80 -6.62 3.63
C CYS A 114 -3.43 -6.44 4.30
N MET A 115 -3.42 -5.82 5.48
CA MET A 115 -2.21 -5.55 6.27
C MET A 115 -1.85 -6.70 7.20
N TRP A 116 -2.63 -7.79 7.23
CA TRP A 116 -2.50 -8.83 8.25
C TRP A 116 -1.12 -9.50 8.26
N ILE A 117 -0.55 -9.84 7.09
CA ILE A 117 0.78 -10.48 7.02
C ILE A 117 1.87 -9.53 7.51
N LEU A 118 1.86 -8.28 7.05
CA LEU A 118 2.82 -7.27 7.50
C LEU A 118 2.71 -7.02 9.01
N ARG A 119 1.48 -6.87 9.52
CA ARG A 119 1.20 -6.74 10.96
C ARG A 119 1.74 -7.94 11.72
N TRP A 120 1.49 -9.16 11.25
CA TRP A 120 1.94 -10.37 11.91
C TRP A 120 3.47 -10.41 12.04
N ARG A 121 4.21 -10.08 10.97
CA ARG A 121 5.68 -10.03 11.02
C ARG A 121 6.20 -8.99 12.01
N LEU A 122 5.64 -7.77 11.96
CA LEU A 122 6.01 -6.70 12.88
C LEU A 122 5.72 -7.06 14.35
N VAL A 123 4.54 -7.63 14.64
CA VAL A 123 4.19 -8.06 16.00
C VAL A 123 5.08 -9.20 16.48
N ARG A 124 5.38 -10.17 15.61
CA ARG A 124 6.30 -11.27 15.90
C ARG A 124 7.69 -10.75 16.28
N ASP A 125 8.14 -9.68 15.62
CA ASP A 125 9.45 -9.06 15.87
C ASP A 125 9.40 -7.99 16.99
N GLY A 126 8.33 -7.99 17.81
CA GLY A 126 8.24 -7.21 19.05
C GLY A 126 7.66 -5.80 18.91
N PHE A 127 7.25 -5.38 17.71
CA PHE A 127 6.67 -4.06 17.51
C PHE A 127 5.21 -3.98 17.99
N THR A 128 4.85 -2.84 18.57
CA THR A 128 3.44 -2.52 18.80
C THR A 128 2.82 -2.02 17.50
N VAL A 129 1.78 -2.71 17.01
CA VAL A 129 1.13 -2.37 15.74
C VAL A 129 -0.36 -2.12 15.90
N ARG A 130 -0.84 -1.05 15.26
CA ARG A 130 -2.24 -0.71 15.03
C ARG A 130 -2.50 -0.66 13.53
N VAL A 131 -3.72 -0.99 13.11
CA VAL A 131 -4.11 -0.94 11.69
C VAL A 131 -5.36 -0.07 11.59
N LEU A 132 -5.31 0.92 10.72
CA LEU A 132 -6.47 1.75 10.42
C LEU A 132 -7.49 0.91 9.65
N GLU A 133 -8.76 0.97 10.07
CA GLU A 133 -9.88 0.49 9.25
C GLU A 133 -10.48 1.65 8.46
N PRO A 134 -10.36 1.66 7.12
CA PRO A 134 -10.94 2.71 6.30
C PRO A 134 -12.47 2.59 6.25
N VAL A 135 -13.18 3.62 6.72
CA VAL A 135 -14.66 3.65 6.74
C VAL A 135 -15.24 4.21 5.44
N ASP A 136 -14.61 5.22 4.84
CA ASP A 136 -15.08 5.89 3.61
C ASP A 136 -13.98 5.89 2.56
N LYS A 137 -13.85 4.75 1.90
CA LYS A 137 -12.74 4.40 1.00
C LYS A 137 -12.72 5.21 -0.29
N MET A 138 -13.79 5.94 -0.56
CA MET A 138 -14.00 6.72 -1.79
C MET A 138 -13.92 8.23 -1.55
N SER A 139 -13.90 8.67 -0.28
CA SER A 139 -13.68 10.08 0.09
C SER A 139 -12.29 10.58 -0.29
N SER A 140 -12.14 11.90 -0.41
CA SER A 140 -10.87 12.56 -0.69
C SER A 140 -9.76 12.13 0.28
N ILE A 141 -8.51 12.20 -0.18
CA ILE A 141 -7.34 11.81 0.62
C ILE A 141 -7.24 12.68 1.88
N ASP A 142 -7.60 13.96 1.77
CA ASP A 142 -7.68 14.90 2.90
C ASP A 142 -8.65 14.43 4.00
N ASN A 143 -9.85 13.98 3.62
CA ASN A 143 -10.81 13.41 4.58
C ASN A 143 -10.30 12.12 5.22
N GLN A 144 -9.64 11.26 4.45
CA GLN A 144 -9.04 10.04 4.99
C GLN A 144 -7.89 10.35 5.96
N ALA A 145 -7.10 11.39 5.70
CA ALA A 145 -6.02 11.84 6.56
C ALA A 145 -6.52 12.45 7.88
N ARG A 146 -7.61 13.23 7.84
CA ARG A 146 -8.30 13.67 9.07
C ARG A 146 -8.74 12.49 9.93
N ARG A 147 -9.33 11.46 9.33
CA ARG A 147 -9.76 10.24 10.03
C ARG A 147 -8.60 9.42 10.58
N LEU A 148 -7.44 9.44 9.91
CA LEU A 148 -6.21 8.87 10.48
C LEU A 148 -5.80 9.61 11.76
N GLY A 149 -5.93 10.94 11.80
CA GLY A 149 -5.71 11.72 13.03
C GLY A 149 -6.68 11.35 14.16
N GLU A 150 -7.97 11.25 13.86
CA GLU A 150 -8.99 10.80 14.83
C GLU A 150 -8.69 9.40 15.36
N PHE A 151 -8.26 8.49 14.49
CA PHE A 151 -7.85 7.14 14.89
C PHE A 151 -6.65 7.15 15.83
N ILE A 152 -5.64 7.99 15.54
CA ILE A 152 -4.46 8.15 16.39
C ILE A 152 -4.87 8.67 17.77
N ASP A 153 -5.71 9.70 17.84
CA ASP A 153 -6.20 10.31 19.10
C ASP A 153 -6.91 9.29 20.01
N ILE A 154 -7.64 8.35 19.41
CA ILE A 154 -8.43 7.36 20.15
C ILE A 154 -7.60 6.13 20.59
N THR A 155 -6.51 5.83 19.87
CA THR A 155 -5.81 4.53 19.99
C THR A 155 -4.36 4.61 20.47
N ILE A 156 -3.78 5.80 20.50
CA ILE A 156 -2.36 6.02 20.80
C ILE A 156 -2.24 7.07 21.91
N ASN A 157 -1.34 6.83 22.87
CA ASN A 157 -1.03 7.80 23.91
C ASN A 157 -0.25 8.99 23.32
N GLY A 158 -0.54 10.21 23.78
CA GLY A 158 0.11 11.45 23.33
C GLY A 158 1.64 11.43 23.40
N ASP A 159 2.22 10.73 24.37
CA ASP A 159 3.68 10.67 24.58
C ASP A 159 4.38 9.59 23.73
N ALA A 160 3.63 8.78 22.97
CA ALA A 160 4.22 7.72 22.15
C ALA A 160 4.93 8.29 20.91
N SER A 161 6.02 7.67 20.49
CA SER A 161 6.59 7.91 19.16
C SER A 161 5.79 7.16 18.10
N LEU A 162 5.49 7.79 16.96
CA LEU A 162 4.67 7.20 15.91
C LEU A 162 5.50 6.86 14.66
N THR A 163 5.31 5.64 14.15
CA THR A 163 5.74 5.27 12.80
C THR A 163 4.52 4.98 11.94
N LEU A 164 4.43 5.63 10.79
CA LEU A 164 3.37 5.40 9.81
C LEU A 164 3.87 4.52 8.67
N ILE A 165 3.12 3.48 8.32
CA ILE A 165 3.40 2.64 7.15
C ILE A 165 2.16 2.63 6.26
N GLY A 166 2.23 3.29 5.11
CA GLY A 166 1.13 3.38 4.16
C GLY A 166 1.38 2.55 2.90
N HIS A 167 0.40 1.73 2.50
CA HIS A 167 0.43 1.05 1.20
C HIS A 167 -0.40 1.83 0.19
N SER A 168 0.11 2.00 -1.03
CA SER A 168 -0.62 2.62 -2.13
C SER A 168 -1.15 4.00 -1.71
N LEU A 169 -2.45 4.26 -1.92
CA LEU A 169 -3.20 5.41 -1.42
C LEU A 169 -2.93 5.72 0.06
N GLY A 170 -2.78 4.70 0.90
CA GLY A 170 -2.54 4.86 2.34
C GLY A 170 -1.25 5.64 2.65
N GLY A 171 -0.24 5.59 1.79
CA GLY A 171 0.95 6.43 1.93
C GLY A 171 0.69 7.91 1.65
N LEU A 172 -0.21 8.23 0.71
CA LEU A 172 -0.68 9.62 0.50
C LEU A 172 -1.51 10.10 1.68
N VAL A 173 -2.35 9.24 2.26
CA VAL A 173 -3.09 9.53 3.49
C VAL A 173 -2.13 9.84 4.63
N CYS A 174 -1.07 9.04 4.82
CA CYS A 174 -0.03 9.31 5.82
C CYS A 174 0.71 10.63 5.57
N ARG A 175 1.11 10.92 4.32
CA ARG A 175 1.76 12.20 3.97
C ARG A 175 0.87 13.39 4.29
N GLN A 176 -0.40 13.32 3.89
CA GLN A 176 -1.37 14.37 4.14
C GLN A 176 -1.64 14.57 5.64
N TYR A 177 -1.67 13.47 6.40
CA TYR A 177 -1.76 13.53 7.86
C TYR A 177 -0.56 14.26 8.47
N VAL A 178 0.67 13.89 8.06
CA VAL A 178 1.89 14.56 8.52
C VAL A 178 1.84 16.06 8.19
N ALA A 179 1.42 16.41 6.97
CA ALA A 179 1.36 17.78 6.48
C ALA A 179 0.33 18.67 7.20
N LYS A 180 -0.87 18.17 7.52
CA LYS A 180 -1.97 19.02 8.00
C LYS A 180 -2.52 18.68 9.38
N TYR A 181 -2.36 17.44 9.83
CA TYR A 181 -3.09 16.90 10.98
C TYR A 181 -2.18 16.35 12.08
N SER A 182 -0.86 16.43 11.94
CA SER A 182 0.08 15.91 12.96
C SER A 182 0.30 16.85 14.14
N HIS A 183 0.02 18.15 14.00
CA HIS A 183 0.21 19.13 15.08
C HIS A 183 -0.66 18.80 16.30
N GLY A 184 -0.05 18.85 17.50
CA GLY A 184 -0.73 18.53 18.76
C GLY A 184 -0.97 17.03 19.00
N ARG A 185 -0.38 16.15 18.19
CA ARG A 185 -0.50 14.69 18.27
C ARG A 185 0.87 14.03 18.51
N PRO A 186 0.90 12.71 18.81
CA PRO A 186 2.15 11.93 18.86
C PRO A 186 3.09 12.25 17.71
N ASN A 187 4.36 12.53 18.03
CA ASN A 187 5.34 12.89 17.01
C ASN A 187 5.55 11.74 16.01
N VAL A 188 5.40 12.03 14.72
CA VAL A 188 5.69 11.07 13.65
C VAL A 188 7.19 11.05 13.45
N HIS A 189 7.85 10.00 13.94
CA HIS A 189 9.30 9.82 13.80
C HIS A 189 9.67 9.22 12.44
N ARG A 190 8.84 8.29 11.93
CA ARG A 190 9.11 7.57 10.67
C ARG A 190 7.87 7.50 9.79
N LEU A 191 8.07 7.65 8.48
CA LEU A 191 7.06 7.46 7.44
C LEU A 191 7.60 6.51 6.37
N ILE A 192 6.97 5.35 6.24
CA ILE A 192 7.30 4.32 5.26
C ILE A 192 6.15 4.22 4.25
N THR A 193 6.46 4.30 2.96
CA THR A 193 5.48 4.13 1.88
C THR A 193 5.79 2.92 1.02
N LEU A 194 4.76 2.16 0.65
CA LEU A 194 4.86 0.94 -0.14
C LEU A 194 4.05 1.10 -1.43
N GLY A 195 4.72 1.29 -2.57
CA GLY A 195 4.05 1.46 -3.87
C GLY A 195 3.06 2.63 -3.88
N THR A 196 3.37 3.71 -3.16
CA THR A 196 2.47 4.85 -3.03
C THR A 196 2.57 5.76 -4.24
N PRO A 197 1.48 6.16 -4.92
CA PRO A 197 1.54 7.04 -6.08
C PRO A 197 1.81 8.50 -5.67
N HIS A 198 3.03 8.81 -5.24
CA HIS A 198 3.46 10.14 -4.79
C HIS A 198 3.22 11.24 -5.83
N ARG A 199 3.26 10.89 -7.12
CA ARG A 199 2.96 11.78 -8.26
C ARG A 199 1.70 11.35 -9.04
N GLY A 200 0.84 10.54 -8.43
CA GLY A 200 -0.36 9.99 -9.06
C GLY A 200 -0.08 8.75 -9.92
N THR A 201 -1.10 8.25 -10.59
CA THR A 201 -0.99 7.10 -11.51
C THR A 201 -1.85 7.33 -12.74
N ARG A 202 -1.40 6.90 -13.92
CA ARG A 202 -2.20 6.98 -15.17
C ARG A 202 -3.48 6.15 -15.10
N LEU A 203 -3.53 5.13 -14.24
CA LEU A 203 -4.73 4.32 -14.00
C LEU A 203 -5.80 5.00 -13.13
N TRP A 204 -5.62 6.26 -12.73
CA TRP A 204 -6.58 6.97 -11.87
C TRP A 204 -8.01 6.98 -12.44
N SER A 205 -8.16 7.08 -13.77
CA SER A 205 -9.45 7.17 -14.45
C SER A 205 -10.24 5.86 -14.45
N ALA A 206 -9.60 4.72 -14.15
CA ALA A 206 -10.27 3.43 -14.01
C ALA A 206 -10.85 3.22 -12.59
N GLY A 207 -10.55 4.11 -11.65
CA GLY A 207 -11.08 4.07 -10.29
C GLY A 207 -12.47 4.71 -10.15
N ILE A 208 -13.04 4.59 -8.95
CA ILE A 208 -14.32 5.19 -8.56
C ILE A 208 -14.23 6.06 -7.29
N GLY A 209 -15.12 7.04 -7.18
CA GLY A 209 -15.22 7.92 -6.01
C GLY A 209 -14.42 9.21 -6.12
N ALA A 210 -14.55 10.09 -5.14
CA ALA A 210 -13.90 11.40 -5.14
C ALA A 210 -12.36 11.30 -5.12
N VAL A 211 -11.84 10.29 -4.43
CA VAL A 211 -10.40 10.03 -4.25
C VAL A 211 -9.61 9.91 -5.55
N VAL A 212 -10.23 9.47 -6.64
CA VAL A 212 -9.51 9.24 -7.91
C VAL A 212 -9.03 10.54 -8.55
N ARG A 213 -9.73 11.66 -8.28
CA ARG A 213 -9.31 12.98 -8.76
C ARG A 213 -8.02 13.42 -8.07
N ASP A 214 -7.85 13.07 -6.80
CA ASP A 214 -6.61 13.32 -6.06
C ASP A 214 -5.46 12.48 -6.62
N LEU A 215 -5.73 11.28 -7.14
CA LEU A 215 -4.74 10.37 -7.74
C LEU A 215 -4.31 10.73 -9.17
N ARG A 216 -4.99 11.68 -9.82
CA ARG A 216 -4.62 12.15 -11.16
C ARG A 216 -3.25 12.82 -11.10
N PRO A 217 -2.28 12.43 -11.96
CA PRO A 217 -1.01 13.16 -12.06
C PRO A 217 -1.24 14.66 -12.30
N GLY A 218 -0.58 15.51 -11.51
CA GLY A 218 -0.76 16.96 -11.55
C GLY A 218 -2.07 17.47 -10.92
N SER A 219 -2.80 16.65 -10.16
CA SER A 219 -3.95 17.12 -9.37
C SER A 219 -3.52 18.22 -8.40
N SER A 220 -4.44 19.15 -8.11
CA SER A 220 -4.20 20.21 -7.12
C SER A 220 -3.81 19.65 -5.76
N PHE A 221 -4.38 18.51 -5.37
CA PHE A 221 -4.02 17.79 -4.15
C PHE A 221 -2.53 17.39 -4.14
N LEU A 222 -2.03 16.74 -5.19
CA LEU A 222 -0.65 16.26 -5.23
C LEU A 222 0.35 17.42 -5.31
N VAL A 223 0.01 18.48 -6.05
CA VAL A 223 0.82 19.71 -6.12
C VAL A 223 0.97 20.32 -4.72
N GLN A 224 -0.13 20.53 -4.01
CA GLN A 224 -0.11 21.05 -2.64
C GLN A 224 0.67 20.12 -1.69
N LEU A 225 0.47 18.80 -1.78
CA LEU A 225 1.15 17.84 -0.92
C LEU A 225 2.67 17.86 -1.10
N GLU A 226 3.16 18.14 -2.31
CA GLU A 226 4.58 18.26 -2.57
C GLU A 226 5.18 19.50 -1.90
N GLU A 227 4.47 20.64 -1.93
CA GLU A 227 4.89 21.89 -1.26
C GLU A 227 5.10 21.69 0.25
N TYR A 228 4.21 20.93 0.91
CA TYR A 228 4.31 20.62 2.34
C TYR A 228 5.44 19.67 2.72
N SER A 229 6.11 19.02 1.75
CA SER A 229 7.15 18.02 2.02
C SER A 229 8.47 18.63 2.56
N SER A 230 8.49 19.95 2.80
CA SER A 230 9.62 20.79 3.20
C SER A 230 9.52 21.39 4.62
N GLY A 231 8.59 20.90 5.45
CA GLY A 231 8.40 21.41 6.83
C GLY A 231 9.66 21.37 7.71
N GLN A 232 9.65 22.13 8.81
CA GLN A 232 10.82 22.43 9.65
C GLN A 232 11.48 21.19 10.31
N TYR A 233 10.72 20.09 10.48
CA TYR A 233 11.21 18.82 11.02
C TYR A 233 10.46 17.62 10.39
N PRO A 234 10.83 17.17 9.18
CA PRO A 234 10.15 16.05 8.55
C PRO A 234 10.52 14.72 9.23
N PRO A 235 9.62 13.72 9.25
CA PRO A 235 9.97 12.38 9.73
C PRO A 235 11.11 11.78 8.90
N GLN A 236 11.79 10.76 9.44
CA GLN A 236 12.63 9.90 8.61
C GLN A 236 11.73 9.18 7.59
N ARG A 237 12.10 9.21 6.31
CA ARG A 237 11.26 8.71 5.23
C ARG A 237 11.90 7.52 4.51
N LEU A 238 11.13 6.47 4.29
CA LEU A 238 11.47 5.35 3.41
C LEU A 238 10.39 5.19 2.35
N SER A 239 10.78 5.12 1.09
CA SER A 239 9.91 4.83 -0.04
C SER A 239 10.36 3.50 -0.65
N ILE A 240 9.47 2.50 -0.60
CA ILE A 240 9.67 1.20 -1.24
C ILE A 240 8.80 1.15 -2.50
N ALA A 241 9.45 1.27 -3.66
CA ALA A 241 8.83 1.20 -4.97
C ALA A 241 9.09 -0.17 -5.63
N SER A 242 8.24 -0.55 -6.57
CA SER A 242 8.46 -1.75 -7.39
C SER A 242 8.57 -1.37 -8.86
N ASP A 243 9.49 -2.02 -9.56
CA ASP A 243 9.63 -1.94 -11.02
C ASP A 243 8.59 -2.78 -11.79
N PHE A 244 7.82 -3.57 -11.05
CA PHE A 244 6.83 -4.51 -11.56
C PHE A 244 5.41 -4.15 -11.06
N ASP A 245 5.24 -2.94 -10.54
CA ASP A 245 3.95 -2.45 -10.08
C ASP A 245 3.02 -2.21 -11.27
N GLU A 246 1.92 -2.95 -11.31
CA GLU A 246 0.92 -2.90 -12.37
C GLU A 246 -0.14 -1.80 -12.17
N LEU A 247 -0.13 -1.12 -11.01
CA LEU A 247 -1.14 -0.11 -10.65
C LEU A 247 -0.57 1.31 -10.57
N ILE A 248 0.71 1.47 -10.25
CA ILE A 248 1.37 2.77 -10.22
C ILE A 248 2.20 2.95 -11.48
N ILE A 249 1.62 3.64 -12.47
CA ILE A 249 2.22 3.83 -13.79
C ILE A 249 2.33 5.35 -14.07
N PRO A 250 3.52 5.85 -14.42
CA PRO A 250 4.82 5.16 -14.42
C PRO A 250 5.30 4.79 -13.00
N ASN A 251 6.16 3.78 -12.88
CA ASN A 251 6.61 3.25 -11.58
C ASN A 251 7.44 4.27 -10.77
N GLU A 252 8.11 5.21 -11.45
CA GLU A 252 8.84 6.34 -10.82
C GLU A 252 7.92 7.29 -10.04
N ASN A 253 6.61 7.26 -10.31
CA ASN A 253 5.65 7.99 -9.48
C ASN A 253 5.55 7.43 -8.05
N ALA A 254 6.11 6.24 -7.80
CA ALA A 254 6.24 5.69 -6.46
C ALA A 254 7.46 6.19 -5.67
N ASP A 255 8.36 6.93 -6.30
CA ASP A 255 9.53 7.49 -5.63
C ASP A 255 9.16 8.77 -4.87
N TYR A 256 9.34 8.76 -3.54
CA TYR A 256 9.06 9.92 -2.70
C TYR A 256 10.28 10.86 -2.62
N PRO A 257 10.23 12.12 -3.09
CA PRO A 257 11.34 13.05 -2.93
C PRO A 257 11.79 13.23 -1.48
N GLY A 258 13.11 13.21 -1.27
CA GLY A 258 13.72 13.37 0.05
C GLY A 258 13.52 12.19 1.02
N ALA A 259 13.08 11.03 0.52
CA ALA A 259 13.08 9.77 1.25
C ALA A 259 14.29 8.90 0.87
N GLU A 260 14.65 7.94 1.73
CA GLU A 260 15.46 6.80 1.31
C GLU A 260 14.65 5.94 0.32
N HIS A 261 15.22 5.63 -0.84
CA HIS A 261 14.56 4.79 -1.85
C HIS A 261 15.04 3.35 -1.80
N ARG A 262 14.09 2.42 -1.81
CA ARG A 262 14.35 0.99 -2.05
C ARG A 262 13.48 0.55 -3.21
N ARG A 263 14.11 0.00 -4.24
CA ARG A 263 13.39 -0.60 -5.38
C ARG A 263 13.43 -2.10 -5.26
N VAL A 264 12.26 -2.73 -5.34
CA VAL A 264 12.15 -4.19 -5.34
C VAL A 264 11.79 -4.70 -6.73
N HIS A 265 12.49 -5.75 -7.15
CA HIS A 265 12.32 -6.37 -8.46
C HIS A 265 11.24 -7.45 -8.45
N LEU A 266 10.40 -7.49 -9.49
CA LEU A 266 9.42 -8.56 -9.76
C LEU A 266 8.42 -8.79 -8.60
N ILE A 267 7.89 -7.70 -8.06
CA ILE A 267 6.86 -7.70 -7.02
C ILE A 267 5.69 -6.81 -7.47
N GLY A 268 4.52 -7.38 -7.68
CA GLY A 268 3.32 -6.62 -8.03
C GLY A 268 2.79 -5.78 -6.86
N HIS A 269 1.87 -4.87 -7.17
CA HIS A 269 1.39 -3.85 -6.25
C HIS A 269 0.84 -4.42 -4.93
N PHE A 270 0.02 -5.47 -5.01
CA PHE A 270 -0.58 -6.08 -3.83
C PHE A 270 0.39 -6.94 -3.02
N ARG A 271 1.40 -7.50 -3.68
CA ARG A 271 2.39 -8.34 -3.02
C ARG A 271 3.36 -7.52 -2.17
N LEU A 272 3.44 -6.20 -2.35
CA LEU A 272 4.25 -5.32 -1.52
C LEU A 272 3.99 -5.52 -0.01
N VAL A 273 2.72 -5.65 0.41
CA VAL A 273 2.37 -5.87 1.82
C VAL A 273 2.48 -7.33 2.29
N LEU A 274 2.71 -8.28 1.37
CA LEU A 274 2.82 -9.71 1.67
C LEU A 274 4.29 -10.21 1.61
N SER A 275 5.14 -9.52 0.85
CA SER A 275 6.50 -9.95 0.52
C SER A 275 7.46 -9.90 1.71
N ALA A 276 8.21 -10.98 1.95
CA ALA A 276 9.27 -11.03 2.95
C ALA A 276 10.42 -10.06 2.62
N ARG A 277 10.76 -9.92 1.33
CA ARG A 277 11.80 -8.97 0.86
C ARG A 277 11.45 -7.51 1.18
N VAL A 278 10.17 -7.15 1.04
CA VAL A 278 9.71 -5.80 1.41
C VAL A 278 9.78 -5.64 2.93
N TYR A 279 9.36 -6.66 3.69
CA TYR A 279 9.46 -6.65 5.14
C TYR A 279 10.91 -6.48 5.64
N GLU A 280 11.89 -7.12 5.01
CA GLU A 280 13.31 -6.98 5.36
C GLU A 280 13.76 -5.51 5.26
N HIS A 281 13.37 -4.80 4.19
CA HIS A 281 13.66 -3.36 4.07
C HIS A 281 12.98 -2.52 5.15
N ILE A 282 11.73 -2.83 5.48
CA ILE A 282 11.00 -2.16 6.57
C ILE A 282 11.73 -2.39 7.90
N HIS A 283 12.05 -3.64 8.22
CA HIS A 283 12.69 -4.03 9.46
C HIS A 283 14.08 -3.42 9.61
N GLN A 284 14.89 -3.40 8.53
CA GLN A 284 16.19 -2.73 8.52
C GLN A 284 16.05 -1.23 8.84
N PHE A 285 15.07 -0.56 8.22
CA PHE A 285 14.85 0.87 8.44
C PHE A 285 14.34 1.19 9.85
N LEU A 286 13.48 0.34 10.42
CA LEU A 286 12.97 0.51 11.79
C LEU A 286 14.07 0.40 12.85
N ASN A 287 15.14 -0.35 12.56
CA ASN A 287 16.27 -0.59 13.47
C ASN A 287 17.45 0.38 13.27
N LYS A 288 17.34 1.36 12.35
CA LYS A 288 18.35 2.42 12.25
C LYS A 288 18.24 3.35 13.46
N SER A 289 19.39 3.59 14.09
CA SER A 289 19.56 4.56 15.19
C SER A 289 19.18 5.96 14.77
#